data_AF-H0BY12-F1
#
_entry.id   AF-H0BY12-F1
#
_cell.length_a   1.000
_cell.length_b   1.000
_cell.length_c   1.000
_cell.angle_alpha   90.00
_cell.angle_beta   90.00
_cell.angle_gamma   90.00
#
_symmetry.space_group_name_H-M   'P 1'
#
loop_
_entity.id
_entity.type
_entity.pdbx_description
1 polymer ?
#
loop_
_entity_poly.entity_id
_entity_poly.type
_entity_poly.pdbx_seq_one_letter_code
_entity_poly.pdbx_strand_id
1 'polypeptide(L)' 'MGIVMRRGPEARCPLVAAVTDHHGKGVSTTLHRDTSLAEYAITGPATERASLSRVPPERLYGYAVPAH' A
#
# COMPACT_ATOMS: atom_id res chain seq x y z
N MET A 1 -0.04 4.54 -6.59
CA MET A 1 -0.02 5.05 -5.19
C MET A 1 -0.20 3.93 -4.18
N GLY A 2 0.31 4.09 -2.96
CA GLY A 2 0.21 3.08 -1.91
C GLY A 2 0.31 3.63 -0.50
N ILE A 3 -0.03 2.79 0.47
CA ILE A 3 0.00 3.07 1.91
C ILE A 3 1.17 2.32 2.53
N VAL A 4 2.06 3.02 3.24
CA VAL A 4 3.16 2.40 4.00
C VAL A 4 2.58 1.65 5.19
N MET A 5 2.73 0.32 5.22
CA MET A 5 2.14 -0.55 6.25
C MET A 5 3.16 -0.93 7.34
N ARG A 6 4.43 -1.07 6.97
CA ARG A 6 5.53 -1.36 7.89
C ARG A 6 6.71 -0.49 7.51
N ARG A 7 7.30 0.20 8.49
CA ARG A 7 8.65 0.76 8.34
C ARG A 7 9.59 -0.26 8.98
N GLY A 8 10.51 -0.83 8.20
CA GLY A 8 11.58 -1.65 8.77
C GLY A 8 12.43 -0.84 9.77
N PRO A 9 13.31 -1.50 10.55
CA PRO A 9 14.24 -0.82 11.44
C PRO A 9 15.14 0.16 10.68
N GLU A 10 15.39 -0.10 9.40
CA GLU A 10 15.93 0.87 8.44
C GLU A 10 14.81 1.52 7.63
N ALA A 11 14.79 2.85 7.58
CA ALA A 11 13.79 3.64 6.85
C ALA A 11 13.75 3.38 5.33
N ARG A 12 14.68 2.57 4.81
CA ARG A 12 14.90 2.35 3.37
C ARG A 12 14.07 1.20 2.80
N CYS A 13 13.53 0.31 3.62
CA CYS A 13 12.75 -0.84 3.16
C CYS A 13 11.41 -0.97 3.90
N PRO A 14 10.49 -0.01 3.74
CA PRO A 14 9.10 -0.23 4.12
C PRO A 14 8.39 -1.26 3.24
N LEU A 15 7.35 -1.89 3.79
CA LEU A 15 6.35 -2.64 3.03
C LEU A 15 5.17 -1.72 2.71
N VAL A 16 4.77 -1.67 1.44
CA VAL A 16 3.70 -0.77 0.97
C VAL A 16 2.53 -1.55 0.37
N ALA A 17 1.32 -1.19 0.73
CA ALA A 17 0.08 -1.65 0.07
C ALA A 17 -0.23 -0.75 -1.13
N ALA A 18 -0.16 -1.28 -2.35
CA ALA A 18 -0.63 -0.58 -3.54
C ALA A 18 -2.17 -0.58 -3.57
N VAL A 19 -2.74 0.62 -3.64
CA VAL A 19 -4.20 0.85 -3.61
C VAL A 19 -4.75 1.37 -4.94
N THR A 20 -3.85 1.64 -5.89
CA THR A 20 -4.17 2.06 -7.26
C THR A 20 -3.30 1.27 -8.24
N ASP A 21 -3.81 1.09 -9.46
CA ASP A 21 -3.05 0.54 -10.59
C ASP A 21 -2.14 1.60 -11.24
N HIS A 22 -1.48 1.23 -12.34
CA HIS A 22 -0.60 2.12 -13.10
C HIS A 22 -1.34 3.25 -13.84
N HIS A 23 -2.66 3.15 -14.01
CA HIS A 23 -3.51 4.20 -14.54
C HIS A 23 -4.08 5.11 -13.43
N GLY A 24 -3.70 4.88 -12.16
CA GLY A 24 -4.23 5.63 -11.02
C GLY A 24 -5.62 5.19 -10.59
N LYS A 25 -6.18 4.10 -11.15
CA LYS A 25 -7.50 3.59 -10.79
C LYS A 25 -7.40 2.78 -9.50
N GLY A 26 -8.33 3.00 -8.58
CA GLY A 26 -8.42 2.24 -7.33
C GLY A 26 -8.57 0.74 -7.61
N VAL A 27 -7.74 -0.08 -6.96
CA VAL A 27 -7.83 -1.55 -7.05
C VAL A 27 -8.66 -2.13 -5.92
N SER A 28 -9.35 -3.25 -6.18
CA SER A 28 -10.11 -4.02 -5.18
C SER A 28 -9.20 -4.97 -4.38
N THR A 29 -8.16 -5.52 -5.02
CA THR A 29 -7.13 -6.34 -4.38
C THR A 29 -5.91 -5.49 -4.12
N THR A 30 -5.51 -5.39 -2.85
CA THR A 30 -4.28 -4.68 -2.46
C THR A 30 -3.07 -5.57 -2.74
N LEU A 31 -2.08 -5.04 -3.45
CA LEU A 31 -0.81 -5.73 -3.67
C LEU A 31 0.24 -5.19 -2.71
N HIS A 32 0.96 -6.06 -2.00
CA HIS A 32 2.08 -5.66 -1.17
C HIS A 32 3.34 -5.54 -2.04
N ARG A 33 4.05 -4.41 -1.92
CA ARG A 33 5.26 -4.09 -2.67
C ARG A 33 6.42 -3.90 -1.71
N ASP A 34 7.52 -4.57 -2.02
CA ASP A 34 8.80 -4.41 -1.34
C ASP A 34 9.52 -3.20 -1.93
N THR A 35 9.71 -2.16 -1.12
CA THR A 35 10.33 -0.90 -1.57
C THR A 35 11.85 -0.94 -1.60
N SER A 36 12.48 -2.05 -1.19
CA SER A 36 13.91 -2.28 -1.49
C SER A 36 14.17 -2.52 -2.98
N LEU A 37 13.15 -2.92 -3.74
CA LEU A 37 13.23 -3.05 -5.19
C LEU A 37 13.10 -1.67 -5.84
N ALA A 38 14.03 -1.34 -6.74
CA ALA A 38 14.11 -0.03 -7.39
C ALA A 38 12.80 0.38 -8.10
N GLU A 39 12.09 -0.58 -8.68
CA GLU A 39 10.79 -0.37 -9.35
C GLU A 39 9.65 0.06 -8.40
N TYR A 40 9.81 -0.16 -7.09
CA TYR A 40 8.83 0.22 -6.07
C TYR A 40 9.38 1.24 -5.07
N ALA A 41 10.49 1.91 -5.40
CA ALA A 41 11.08 2.93 -4.56
C ALA A 41 10.06 4.06 -4.26
N ILE A 42 10.01 4.51 -3.00
CA ILE A 42 9.17 5.63 -2.60
C ILE A 42 9.81 6.92 -3.09
N THR A 43 9.18 7.59 -4.05
CA THR A 43 9.70 8.84 -4.65
C THR A 43 9.23 10.10 -3.92
N GLY A 44 8.22 9.99 -3.05
CA GLY A 44 7.70 11.12 -2.28
C GLY A 44 6.31 10.88 -1.71
N PRO A 45 5.76 11.86 -0.97
CA PRO A 45 4.39 11.78 -0.46
C PRO A 45 3.37 11.87 -1.60
N ALA A 46 2.26 11.16 -1.46
CA ALA A 46 1.10 11.29 -2.35
C ALA A 46 0.47 12.69 -2.19
N THR A 47 0.29 13.40 -3.30
CA THR A 47 -0.32 14.75 -3.36
C THR A 47 -1.84 14.70 -3.35
N GLU A 48 -2.44 13.61 -3.84
CA GLU A 48 -3.89 13.49 -4.01
C GLU A 48 -4.49 12.46 -3.05
N ARG A 49 -4.75 12.89 -1.81
CA ARG A 49 -5.35 12.02 -0.78
C ARG A 49 -6.85 11.78 -0.98
N ALA A 50 -7.55 12.66 -1.68
CA ALA A 50 -8.99 12.55 -1.92
C ALA A 50 -9.35 11.31 -2.76
N SER A 51 -8.42 10.83 -3.59
CA SER A 51 -8.55 9.64 -4.43
C SER A 51 -8.28 8.33 -3.67
N LEU A 52 -7.83 8.42 -2.42
CA LEU A 52 -7.81 7.28 -1.51
C LEU A 52 -9.24 7.07 -1.01
N SER A 53 -10.01 6.24 -1.72
CA SER A 53 -11.24 5.64 -1.18
C SER A 53 -10.93 5.04 0.19
N ARG A 54 -11.90 5.03 1.12
CA ARG A 54 -11.72 4.46 2.48
C ARG A 54 -11.27 3.00 2.36
N VAL A 55 -9.95 2.77 2.36
CA VAL A 55 -9.38 1.44 2.21
C VAL A 55 -9.65 0.70 3.51
N PRO A 56 -10.43 -0.40 3.49
CA PRO A 56 -10.71 -1.19 4.68
C PRO A 56 -9.40 -1.68 5.33
N PRO A 57 -9.25 -1.66 6.67
CA PRO A 57 -8.06 -2.15 7.34
C PRO A 57 -7.71 -3.61 7.01
N GLU A 58 -8.71 -4.46 6.78
CA GLU A 58 -8.56 -5.87 6.39
C GLU A 58 -7.81 -5.99 5.07
N ARG A 59 -8.02 -5.03 4.16
CA ARG A 59 -7.32 -4.96 2.88
C ARG A 59 -5.87 -4.49 3.00
N LEU A 60 -5.47 -3.90 4.12
CA LEU A 60 -4.10 -3.47 4.38
C LEU A 60 -3.34 -4.52 5.19
N TYR A 61 -3.93 -4.95 6.30
CA TYR A 61 -3.27 -5.77 7.32
C TYR A 61 -3.67 -7.25 7.28
N GLY A 62 -4.64 -7.63 6.44
CA GLY A 62 -5.02 -9.03 6.27
C GLY A 62 -5.70 -9.64 7.49
N TYR A 63 -6.47 -8.86 8.26
CA TYR A 63 -7.38 -9.43 9.26
C TYR A 63 -8.43 -10.27 8.53
N ALA A 64 -8.15 -11.55 8.32
CA ALA A 64 -9.18 -12.51 8.00
C ALA A 64 -10.16 -12.50 9.18
N VAL A 65 -11.42 -12.20 8.92
CA VAL A 65 -12.51 -12.62 9.82
C VAL A 65 -12.29 -14.11 10.06
N PRO A 66 -12.24 -14.60 11.31
CA PRO A 66 -12.11 -16.03 11.55
C PRO A 66 -13.22 -16.72 10.78
N ALA A 67 -12.87 -17.69 9.92
CA ALA A 67 -13.87 -18.54 9.31
C ALA A 67 -14.59 -19.28 10.44
N HIS A 68 -15.88 -18.96 10.63
CA HIS A 68 -16.79 -19.75 11.46
C HIS A 68 -17.28 -20.96 10.67
#